data_AF-A0A257WFJ1-F1
#
_entry.id   AF-A0A257WFJ1-F1
#
_cell.length_a   1.000
_cell.length_b   1.000
_cell.length_c   1.000
_cell.angle_alpha   90.00
_cell.angle_beta   90.00
_cell.angle_gamma   90.00
#
_symmetry.space_group_name_H-M   'P 1'
#
loop_
_entity.id
_entity.type
_entity.pdbx_description
1 polymer ?
#
loop_
_entity_poly.entity_id
_entity_poly.type
_entity_poly.pdbx_seq_one_letter_code
_entity_poly.pdbx_strand_id
1 'polypeptide(L)'
;MSDSGKAEQAYIGGMVGGTAWFFSREGMAGQLDYLFVDEAGQVSLANLVGVAPSARNLVLMGDQMQLGQPIQGSHPGESGLSVLEYYLSGHATIPADRGLFLDVTWRMHPAVCSFISEAVYESRLLSAPHTTNRIVNRPSDVATLINRPAGLQFVPVEHDGNQQGSDEEVEVIVKLVAELALCTLTDEKGDPAGLVNIAKDILIVAPYNLQVRKLEDALPSGTRVGSVDKFQGQEAPVVIVSMCTSAGELGGRGLQFVLDQNRLNVAISRAQSLAIIVGDPRLAQVACGTVGDMCRLNLFNWIQSVG
;
A
#
# COMPACT_ATOMS: atom_id res chain seq x y z
N MET A 1 -12.63 6.70 23.40
CA MET A 1 -13.55 6.70 24.57
C MET A 1 -14.93 6.28 24.06
N SER A 2 -15.60 5.43 24.85
CA SER A 2 -16.67 4.46 24.51
C SER A 2 -16.10 3.26 23.73
N ASP A 3 -16.22 2.00 24.15
CA ASP A 3 -17.21 1.38 25.04
C ASP A 3 -16.60 0.11 25.68
N SER A 4 -15.89 0.25 26.81
CA SER A 4 -15.24 -0.86 27.53
C SER A 4 -16.22 -1.73 28.31
N GLY A 5 -17.49 -1.32 28.43
CA GLY A 5 -18.55 -2.09 29.09
C GLY A 5 -19.15 -3.19 28.21
N LYS A 6 -19.02 -3.10 26.88
CA LYS A 6 -19.56 -4.10 25.95
C LYS A 6 -18.64 -5.30 25.69
N ALA A 7 -17.34 -5.16 25.90
CA ALA A 7 -16.38 -6.26 25.65
C ALA A 7 -16.49 -7.39 26.69
N GLU A 8 -16.83 -7.08 27.95
CA GLU A 8 -17.12 -8.09 28.99
C GLU A 8 -18.41 -8.88 28.70
N GLN A 9 -19.38 -8.28 27.98
CA GLN A 9 -20.62 -8.95 27.56
C GLN A 9 -20.47 -9.74 26.25
N ALA A 10 -19.31 -9.70 25.59
CA ALA A 10 -19.09 -10.27 24.26
C ALA A 10 -18.34 -11.61 24.27
N TYR A 11 -18.37 -12.38 25.37
CA TYR A 11 -17.92 -13.77 25.36
C TYR A 11 -18.95 -14.67 24.65
N ILE A 12 -19.15 -14.42 23.37
CA ILE A 12 -20.03 -15.21 22.52
C ILE A 12 -19.18 -16.35 21.96
N GLY A 13 -19.32 -17.54 22.53
CA GLY A 13 -18.72 -18.76 21.97
C GLY A 13 -17.21 -18.93 22.15
N GLY A 14 -16.59 -18.30 23.16
CA GLY A 14 -15.15 -18.50 23.45
C GLY A 14 -14.20 -17.48 22.81
N MET A 15 -14.74 -16.45 22.16
CA MET A 15 -13.96 -15.39 21.52
C MET A 15 -14.31 -14.03 22.13
N VAL A 16 -13.32 -13.16 22.29
CA VAL A 16 -13.50 -11.77 22.72
C VAL A 16 -12.63 -10.86 21.85
N GLY A 17 -13.22 -9.77 21.35
CA GLY A 17 -12.52 -8.74 20.59
C GLY A 17 -12.42 -7.45 21.41
N GLY A 18 -11.27 -6.77 21.33
CA GLY A 18 -11.03 -5.56 22.10
C GLY A 18 -9.79 -4.81 21.63
N THR A 19 -9.61 -3.59 22.13
CA THR A 19 -8.38 -2.83 21.92
C THR A 19 -7.30 -3.30 22.88
N ALA A 20 -6.05 -2.87 22.65
CA ALA A 20 -4.96 -3.15 23.58
C ALA A 20 -5.28 -2.73 25.03
N TRP A 21 -6.03 -1.63 25.20
CA TRP A 21 -6.44 -1.16 26.53
C TRP A 21 -7.38 -2.12 27.28
N PHE A 22 -8.22 -2.85 26.56
CA PHE A 22 -9.08 -3.87 27.16
C PHE A 22 -8.25 -5.04 27.69
N PHE A 23 -7.32 -5.53 26.88
CA PHE A 23 -6.48 -6.69 27.21
C PHE A 23 -5.38 -6.37 28.23
N SER A 24 -5.01 -5.09 28.42
CA SER A 24 -4.01 -4.68 29.42
C SER A 24 -4.57 -4.55 30.84
N ARG A 25 -5.85 -4.83 31.09
CA ARG A 25 -6.46 -4.73 32.42
C ARG A 25 -5.99 -5.87 33.31
N GLU A 26 -5.77 -5.62 34.60
CA GLU A 26 -5.33 -6.65 35.57
C GLU A 26 -6.26 -7.87 35.58
N GLY A 27 -7.58 -7.66 35.46
CA GLY A 27 -8.56 -8.75 35.43
C GLY A 27 -8.47 -9.65 34.20
N MET A 28 -7.79 -9.23 33.14
CA MET A 28 -7.56 -10.06 31.94
C MET A 28 -6.31 -10.92 32.04
N ALA A 29 -5.45 -10.69 33.05
CA ALA A 29 -4.20 -11.44 33.19
C ALA A 29 -4.47 -12.96 33.31
N GLY A 30 -3.84 -13.73 32.42
CA GLY A 30 -3.97 -15.19 32.36
C GLY A 30 -5.35 -15.72 32.02
N GLN A 31 -6.29 -14.88 31.55
CA GLN A 31 -7.67 -15.29 31.25
C GLN A 31 -7.81 -15.98 29.89
N LEU A 32 -6.89 -15.72 28.95
CA LEU A 32 -6.98 -16.24 27.58
C LEU A 32 -5.92 -17.31 27.34
N ASP A 33 -6.29 -18.33 26.55
CA ASP A 33 -5.29 -19.29 26.06
C ASP A 33 -4.50 -18.71 24.88
N TYR A 34 -5.16 -17.93 24.02
CA TYR A 34 -4.58 -17.32 22.83
C TYR A 34 -5.00 -15.86 22.69
N LEU A 35 -4.07 -15.01 22.27
CA LEU A 35 -4.34 -13.64 21.81
C LEU A 35 -3.81 -13.49 20.38
N PHE A 36 -4.72 -13.16 19.46
CA PHE A 36 -4.39 -12.85 18.07
C PHE A 36 -4.26 -11.33 17.95
N VAL A 37 -3.12 -10.87 17.44
CA VAL A 37 -2.87 -9.46 17.13
C VAL A 37 -2.78 -9.34 15.61
N ASP A 38 -3.86 -8.86 15.01
CA ASP A 38 -3.92 -8.54 13.59
C ASP A 38 -3.26 -7.19 13.31
N GLU A 39 -2.74 -7.02 12.10
CA GLU A 39 -1.91 -5.87 11.69
C GLU A 39 -0.80 -5.55 12.70
N ALA A 40 -0.08 -6.56 13.18
CA ALA A 40 0.98 -6.43 14.19
C ALA A 40 2.17 -5.54 13.72
N GLY A 41 2.30 -5.29 12.42
CA GLY A 41 3.21 -4.26 11.86
C GLY A 41 2.78 -2.81 12.17
N GLN A 42 1.56 -2.63 12.66
CA GLN A 42 1.00 -1.35 13.11
C GLN A 42 0.88 -1.25 14.63
N VAL A 43 1.16 -2.32 15.38
CA VAL A 43 1.09 -2.33 16.84
C VAL A 43 2.48 -2.09 17.40
N SER A 44 2.65 -1.10 18.29
CA SER A 44 3.94 -0.86 18.94
C SER A 44 4.31 -1.98 19.91
N LEU A 45 5.60 -2.22 20.08
CA LEU A 45 6.12 -3.20 21.03
C LEU A 45 5.64 -2.93 22.46
N ALA A 46 5.59 -1.66 22.87
CA ALA A 46 5.08 -1.27 24.18
C ALA A 46 3.63 -1.72 24.42
N ASN A 47 2.76 -1.59 23.42
CA ASN A 47 1.38 -2.04 23.52
C ASN A 47 1.30 -3.56 23.64
N LEU A 48 2.12 -4.30 22.87
CA LEU A 48 2.17 -5.76 22.98
C LEU A 48 2.58 -6.21 24.39
N VAL A 49 3.64 -5.62 24.94
CA VAL A 49 4.10 -5.93 26.31
C VAL A 49 2.99 -5.70 27.33
N GLY A 50 2.17 -4.66 27.15
CA GLY A 50 1.03 -4.38 28.02
C GLY A 50 -0.09 -5.42 27.94
N VAL A 51 -0.34 -6.01 26.77
CA VAL A 51 -1.42 -7.00 26.57
C VAL A 51 -0.97 -8.45 26.72
N ALA A 52 0.33 -8.72 26.58
CA ALA A 52 0.89 -10.07 26.64
C ALA A 52 0.48 -10.85 27.91
N PRO A 53 0.39 -10.25 29.11
CA PRO A 53 -0.06 -10.96 30.30
C PRO A 53 -1.48 -11.52 30.21
N SER A 54 -2.32 -11.04 29.28
CA SER A 54 -3.71 -11.51 29.14
C SER A 54 -3.84 -12.93 28.58
N ALA A 55 -2.81 -13.42 27.89
CA ALA A 55 -2.85 -14.70 27.20
C ALA A 55 -1.60 -15.56 27.42
N ARG A 56 -1.77 -16.89 27.33
CA ARG A 56 -0.66 -17.84 27.38
C ARG A 56 0.12 -17.91 26.08
N ASN A 57 -0.56 -17.75 24.95
CA ASN A 57 0.02 -17.83 23.61
C ASN A 57 -0.31 -16.55 22.82
N LEU A 58 0.67 -16.03 22.09
CA LEU A 58 0.50 -14.86 21.21
C LEU A 58 0.63 -15.29 19.75
N VAL A 59 -0.32 -14.86 18.92
CA VAL A 59 -0.29 -15.06 17.48
C VAL A 59 -0.25 -13.68 16.83
N LEU A 60 0.87 -13.37 16.17
CA LEU A 60 1.11 -12.07 15.55
C LEU A 60 0.94 -12.22 14.04
N MET A 61 0.08 -11.40 13.45
CA MET A 61 -0.23 -11.45 12.03
C MET A 61 -0.16 -10.03 11.48
N GLY A 62 0.42 -9.85 10.30
CA GLY A 62 0.55 -8.55 9.66
C GLY A 62 1.75 -8.50 8.73
N ASP A 63 2.03 -7.30 8.24
CA ASP A 63 3.10 -7.06 7.27
C ASP A 63 3.84 -5.78 7.61
N GLN A 64 5.11 -5.90 7.99
CA GLN A 64 5.98 -4.79 8.36
C GLN A 64 6.51 -4.01 7.14
N MET A 65 6.33 -4.53 5.92
CA MET A 65 6.63 -3.84 4.67
C MET A 65 5.45 -2.98 4.18
N GLN A 66 4.29 -3.01 4.85
CA GLN A 66 3.17 -2.10 4.63
C GLN A 66 3.29 -0.84 5.52
N LEU A 67 2.24 -0.02 5.55
CA LEU A 67 2.23 1.19 6.38
C LEU A 67 2.32 0.84 7.87
N GLY A 68 3.34 1.37 8.53
CA GLY A 68 3.40 1.42 9.99
C GLY A 68 2.43 2.47 10.57
N GLN A 69 2.14 2.38 11.86
CA GLN A 69 1.31 3.40 12.53
C GLN A 69 2.09 4.70 12.74
N PRO A 70 1.48 5.88 12.50
CA PRO A 70 2.05 7.15 12.94
C PRO A 70 2.08 7.19 14.46
N ILE A 71 3.26 7.10 15.06
CA ILE A 71 3.41 7.14 16.51
C ILE A 71 3.31 8.60 16.97
N GLN A 72 2.31 8.92 17.79
CA GLN A 72 2.24 10.22 18.46
C GLN A 72 3.11 10.23 19.71
N GLY A 73 4.42 10.43 19.53
CA GLY A 73 5.37 10.57 20.62
C GLY A 73 6.74 9.96 20.30
N SER A 74 7.77 10.44 21.00
CA SER A 74 9.08 9.81 20.98
C SER A 74 9.12 8.72 22.05
N HIS A 75 9.26 7.47 21.62
CA HIS A 75 9.46 6.34 22.53
C HIS A 75 10.96 6.05 22.62
N PRO A 76 11.51 5.82 23.83
CA PRO A 76 12.93 5.53 23.98
C PRO A 76 13.27 4.13 23.46
N GLY A 77 14.42 4.03 22.79
CA GLY A 77 14.93 2.76 22.26
C GLY A 77 13.96 2.11 21.27
N GLU A 78 13.76 0.81 21.41
CA GLU A 78 12.96 -0.01 20.49
C GLU A 78 11.48 -0.09 20.86
N SER A 79 11.06 0.56 21.94
CA SER A 79 9.67 0.47 22.44
C SER A 79 8.63 1.08 21.50
N GLY A 80 9.07 1.97 20.59
CA GLY A 80 8.24 2.53 19.53
C GLY A 80 8.14 1.67 18.28
N LEU A 81 9.05 0.71 18.06
CA LEU A 81 9.02 -0.14 16.88
C LEU A 81 7.72 -0.93 16.84
N SER A 82 7.26 -1.27 15.63
CA SER A 82 6.19 -2.25 15.53
C SER A 82 6.67 -3.60 16.06
N VAL A 83 5.74 -4.42 16.55
CA VAL A 83 6.06 -5.75 17.06
C VAL A 83 6.79 -6.59 16.01
N LEU A 84 6.32 -6.57 14.77
CA LEU A 84 6.92 -7.34 13.68
C LEU A 84 8.28 -6.79 13.28
N GLU A 85 8.46 -5.48 13.22
CA GLU A 85 9.75 -4.85 12.93
C GLU A 85 10.81 -5.26 13.98
N TYR A 86 10.44 -5.20 15.26
CA TYR A 86 11.29 -5.66 16.36
C TYR A 86 11.66 -7.14 16.21
N TYR A 87 10.65 -8.00 16.02
CA TYR A 87 10.82 -9.45 15.96
C TYR A 87 11.59 -9.94 14.72
N LEU A 88 11.42 -9.28 13.58
CA LEU A 88 12.06 -9.64 12.33
C LEU A 88 13.47 -9.04 12.20
N SER A 89 13.83 -8.06 13.02
CA SER A 89 15.20 -7.55 13.14
C SER A 89 15.82 -7.16 11.80
N GLY A 90 15.04 -6.47 10.96
CA GLY A 90 15.47 -5.99 9.64
C GLY A 90 15.25 -6.94 8.45
N HIS A 91 14.67 -8.13 8.66
CA HIS A 91 14.25 -8.98 7.54
C HIS A 91 12.96 -8.44 6.89
N ALA A 92 12.93 -8.40 5.56
CA ALA A 92 11.76 -7.93 4.81
C ALA A 92 10.66 -9.00 4.74
N THR A 93 11.03 -10.27 4.85
CA THR A 93 10.09 -11.39 4.91
C THR A 93 10.32 -12.23 6.17
N ILE A 94 9.32 -13.00 6.59
CA ILE A 94 9.41 -13.84 7.79
C ILE A 94 10.37 -15.02 7.52
N PRO A 95 11.48 -15.15 8.26
CA PRO A 95 12.38 -16.30 8.16
C PRO A 95 11.71 -17.62 8.60
N ALA A 96 12.14 -18.75 8.03
CA ALA A 96 11.54 -20.06 8.29
C ALA A 96 11.71 -20.53 9.75
N ASP A 97 12.72 -20.02 10.46
CA ASP A 97 12.97 -20.28 11.88
C ASP A 97 12.20 -19.34 12.82
N ARG A 98 11.50 -18.32 12.29
CA ARG A 98 10.79 -17.29 13.07
C ARG A 98 9.28 -17.27 12.86
N GLY A 99 8.76 -17.87 11.81
CA GLY A 99 7.32 -17.94 11.61
C GLY A 99 6.90 -18.43 10.24
N LEU A 100 5.63 -18.20 9.92
CA LEU A 100 5.02 -18.58 8.66
C LEU A 100 4.91 -17.35 7.75
N PHE A 101 5.56 -17.42 6.60
CA PHE A 101 5.38 -16.43 5.53
C PHE A 101 4.30 -16.95 4.57
N LEU A 102 3.22 -16.19 4.39
CA LEU A 102 2.19 -16.49 3.40
C LEU A 102 2.67 -15.97 2.04
N ASP A 103 3.20 -16.87 1.23
CA ASP A 103 3.92 -16.57 0.00
C ASP A 103 3.04 -16.46 -1.24
N VAL A 104 1.72 -16.71 -1.15
CA VAL A 104 0.81 -16.64 -2.29
C VAL A 104 -0.19 -15.48 -2.13
N THR A 105 -0.14 -14.52 -3.07
CA THR A 105 -1.19 -13.51 -3.24
C THR A 105 -2.28 -14.01 -4.17
N TRP A 106 -3.53 -13.80 -3.75
CA TRP A 106 -4.74 -14.15 -4.50
C TRP A 106 -5.31 -12.95 -5.28
N ARG A 107 -4.61 -11.81 -5.23
CA ARG A 107 -5.06 -10.53 -5.77
C ARG A 107 -4.34 -10.16 -7.05
N MET A 108 -3.01 -10.12 -6.99
CA MET A 108 -2.18 -9.46 -8.00
C MET A 108 -1.90 -10.37 -9.19
N HIS A 109 -2.08 -9.84 -10.40
CA HIS A 109 -1.58 -10.41 -11.64
C HIS A 109 -0.05 -10.62 -11.53
N PRO A 110 0.55 -11.69 -12.09
CA PRO A 110 1.98 -11.96 -11.98
C PRO A 110 2.90 -10.81 -12.41
N ALA A 111 2.49 -10.01 -13.40
CA ALA A 111 3.24 -8.84 -13.86
C ALA A 111 3.26 -7.67 -12.85
N VAL A 112 2.30 -7.59 -11.92
CA VAL A 112 2.34 -6.64 -10.79
C VAL A 112 3.11 -7.27 -9.63
N CYS A 113 2.78 -8.53 -9.32
CA CYS A 113 3.35 -9.25 -8.18
C CYS A 113 4.86 -9.46 -8.31
N SER A 114 5.38 -9.75 -9.51
CA SER A 114 6.82 -9.97 -9.72
C SER A 114 7.65 -8.77 -9.30
N PHE A 115 7.26 -7.56 -9.73
CA PHE A 115 7.93 -6.33 -9.31
C PHE A 115 7.91 -6.15 -7.79
N ILE A 116 6.72 -6.27 -7.17
CA ILE A 116 6.58 -6.10 -5.71
C ILE A 116 7.34 -7.18 -4.94
N SER A 117 7.30 -8.42 -5.42
CA SER A 117 8.00 -9.55 -4.83
C SER A 117 9.50 -9.32 -4.81
N GLU A 118 10.08 -8.91 -5.93
CA GLU A 118 11.51 -8.67 -6.05
C GLU A 118 11.94 -7.43 -5.27
N ALA A 119 11.17 -6.34 -5.36
CA ALA A 119 11.52 -5.06 -4.75
C ALA A 119 11.32 -5.01 -3.22
N VAL A 120 10.38 -5.78 -2.68
CA VAL A 120 9.94 -5.65 -1.28
C VAL A 120 9.97 -6.96 -0.51
N TYR A 121 9.67 -8.10 -1.15
CA TYR A 121 9.49 -9.38 -0.48
C TYR A 121 10.56 -10.42 -0.84
N GLU A 122 11.78 -9.98 -1.13
CA GLU A 122 12.96 -10.86 -1.37
C GLU A 122 12.70 -11.95 -2.44
N SER A 123 11.87 -11.64 -3.44
CA SER A 123 11.41 -12.57 -4.49
C SER A 123 10.62 -13.80 -3.98
N ARG A 124 10.11 -13.76 -2.74
CA ARG A 124 9.38 -14.86 -2.11
C ARG A 124 7.87 -14.82 -2.32
N LEU A 125 7.30 -13.70 -2.78
CA LEU A 125 5.87 -13.56 -3.03
C LEU A 125 5.50 -14.04 -4.44
N LEU A 126 4.48 -14.88 -4.54
CA LEU A 126 3.99 -15.54 -5.75
C LEU A 126 2.52 -15.20 -6.00
N SER A 127 2.12 -15.16 -7.26
CA SER A 127 0.72 -15.00 -7.66
C SER A 127 0.00 -16.33 -7.75
N ALA A 128 -1.24 -16.41 -7.27
CA ALA A 128 -2.10 -17.56 -7.51
C ALA A 128 -2.41 -17.71 -9.02
N PRO A 129 -2.49 -18.94 -9.58
CA PRO A 129 -2.53 -19.15 -11.03
C PRO A 129 -3.62 -18.38 -11.80
N HIS A 130 -4.82 -18.24 -11.23
CA HIS A 130 -5.97 -17.58 -11.84
C HIS A 130 -5.81 -16.06 -11.96
N THR A 131 -4.91 -15.43 -11.19
CA THR A 131 -4.72 -13.97 -11.30
C THR A 131 -4.07 -13.55 -12.62
N THR A 132 -3.43 -14.49 -13.35
CA THR A 132 -2.89 -14.28 -14.70
C THR A 132 -3.96 -13.90 -15.73
N ASN A 133 -5.23 -14.26 -15.47
CA ASN A 133 -6.33 -13.92 -16.37
C ASN A 133 -6.77 -12.45 -16.25
N ARG A 134 -6.38 -11.78 -15.17
CA ARG A 134 -6.80 -10.40 -14.87
C ARG A 134 -6.03 -9.42 -15.75
N ILE A 135 -6.67 -8.95 -16.82
CA ILE A 135 -6.09 -8.01 -17.77
C ILE A 135 -7.04 -6.88 -18.13
N VAL A 136 -6.46 -5.73 -18.48
CA VAL A 136 -7.12 -4.57 -19.06
C VAL A 136 -6.95 -4.64 -20.58
N ASN A 137 -8.04 -4.88 -21.30
CA ASN A 137 -8.06 -4.97 -22.74
C ASN A 137 -8.35 -3.60 -23.34
N ARG A 138 -7.32 -2.99 -23.94
CA ARG A 138 -7.44 -1.72 -24.66
C ARG A 138 -7.94 -1.95 -26.09
N PRO A 139 -8.90 -1.17 -26.60
CA PRO A 139 -9.28 -1.23 -28.02
C PRO A 139 -8.13 -0.75 -28.92
N SER A 140 -8.01 -1.33 -30.11
CA SER A 140 -6.90 -1.06 -31.03
C SER A 140 -6.80 0.41 -31.49
N ASP A 141 -7.94 1.12 -31.52
CA ASP A 141 -8.06 2.48 -32.07
C ASP A 141 -8.03 3.59 -31.01
N VAL A 142 -7.84 3.22 -29.73
CA VAL A 142 -7.80 4.16 -28.60
C VAL A 142 -6.38 4.73 -28.44
N ALA A 143 -6.25 5.89 -27.78
CA ALA A 143 -4.99 6.57 -27.49
C ALA A 143 -3.93 5.62 -26.85
N THR A 144 -2.68 6.08 -26.88
CA THR A 144 -1.49 5.28 -26.57
C THR A 144 -0.95 5.52 -25.16
N LEU A 145 -1.70 6.17 -24.26
CA LEU A 145 -1.17 6.42 -22.91
C LEU A 145 -1.05 5.12 -22.13
N ILE A 146 -1.89 4.11 -22.40
CA ILE A 146 -1.80 2.78 -21.79
C ILE A 146 -1.26 1.79 -22.81
N ASN A 147 -0.08 1.26 -22.53
CA ASN A 147 0.64 0.38 -23.45
C ASN A 147 0.74 -1.07 -22.95
N ARG A 148 0.25 -1.36 -21.74
CA ARG A 148 0.29 -2.69 -21.12
C ARG A 148 -1.10 -3.14 -20.66
N PRO A 149 -1.45 -4.43 -20.86
CA PRO A 149 -2.72 -4.97 -20.37
C PRO A 149 -2.68 -5.30 -18.86
N ALA A 150 -1.49 -5.52 -18.30
CA ALA A 150 -1.28 -5.77 -16.88
C ALA A 150 0.17 -5.44 -16.49
N GLY A 151 0.43 -5.29 -15.19
CA GLY A 151 1.74 -5.03 -14.63
C GLY A 151 1.93 -3.60 -14.15
N LEU A 152 3.18 -3.15 -14.21
CA LEU A 152 3.58 -1.79 -13.86
C LEU A 152 3.74 -0.95 -15.12
N GLN A 153 3.28 0.29 -15.09
CA GLN A 153 3.52 1.27 -16.14
C GLN A 153 3.91 2.63 -15.55
N PHE A 154 4.98 3.26 -16.06
CA PHE A 154 5.37 4.61 -15.70
C PHE A 154 4.98 5.60 -16.81
N VAL A 155 4.29 6.68 -16.43
CA VAL A 155 3.87 7.75 -17.34
C VAL A 155 4.60 9.03 -16.93
N PRO A 156 5.65 9.44 -17.67
CA PRO A 156 6.46 10.59 -17.31
C PRO A 156 5.69 11.90 -17.53
N VAL A 157 5.76 12.81 -16.55
CA VAL A 157 5.21 14.17 -16.63
C VAL A 157 6.24 15.15 -16.08
N GLU A 158 6.96 15.84 -16.96
CA GLU A 158 7.92 16.87 -16.53
C GLU A 158 7.19 18.15 -16.13
N HIS A 159 7.48 18.65 -14.93
CA HIS A 159 6.95 19.91 -14.40
C HIS A 159 7.88 20.49 -13.33
N ASP A 160 7.84 21.80 -13.13
CA ASP A 160 8.72 22.49 -12.17
C ASP A 160 7.92 23.31 -11.15
N GLY A 161 8.43 23.42 -9.92
CA GLY A 161 7.81 24.24 -8.86
C GLY A 161 6.62 23.60 -8.12
N ASN A 162 6.22 22.38 -8.46
CA ASN A 162 5.16 21.65 -7.76
C ASN A 162 5.70 20.96 -6.49
N GLN A 163 5.14 21.30 -5.33
CA GLN A 163 5.51 20.68 -4.04
C GLN A 163 4.52 19.62 -3.57
N GLN A 164 3.22 19.94 -3.56
CA GLN A 164 2.16 19.10 -2.98
C GLN A 164 1.00 18.84 -3.94
N GLY A 165 1.13 19.30 -5.19
CA GLY A 165 0.13 19.11 -6.22
C GLY A 165 0.63 19.65 -7.56
N SER A 166 0.31 18.93 -8.64
CA SER A 166 0.67 19.24 -10.02
C SER A 166 -0.57 19.20 -10.88
N ASP A 167 -0.86 20.33 -11.56
CA ASP A 167 -1.96 20.40 -12.53
C ASP A 167 -1.61 19.62 -13.80
N GLU A 168 -0.32 19.55 -14.15
CA GLU A 168 0.20 18.79 -15.28
C GLU A 168 -0.05 17.28 -15.11
N GLU A 169 0.21 16.73 -13.92
CA GLU A 169 -0.14 15.33 -13.62
C GLU A 169 -1.65 15.11 -13.64
N VAL A 170 -2.45 16.07 -13.13
CA VAL A 170 -3.92 15.98 -13.16
C VAL A 170 -4.43 15.89 -14.59
N GLU A 171 -3.93 16.73 -15.50
CA GLU A 171 -4.31 16.70 -16.92
C GLU A 171 -4.01 15.34 -17.58
N VAL A 172 -2.87 14.74 -17.26
CA VAL A 172 -2.48 13.42 -17.76
C VAL A 172 -3.36 12.32 -17.15
N ILE A 173 -3.64 12.39 -15.85
CA ILE A 173 -4.48 11.42 -15.15
C ILE A 173 -5.92 11.47 -15.68
N VAL A 174 -6.47 12.65 -15.98
CA VAL A 174 -7.80 12.79 -16.61
C VAL A 174 -7.83 12.07 -17.97
N LYS A 175 -6.77 12.22 -18.78
CA LYS A 175 -6.66 11.51 -20.08
C LYS A 175 -6.54 10.00 -19.88
N LEU A 176 -5.75 9.54 -18.91
CA LEU A 176 -5.62 8.12 -18.56
C LEU A 176 -6.96 7.53 -18.12
N VAL A 177 -7.71 8.21 -17.26
CA VAL A 177 -9.03 7.75 -16.79
C VAL A 177 -10.03 7.68 -17.95
N ALA A 178 -10.02 8.67 -18.84
CA ALA A 178 -10.85 8.66 -20.03
C ALA A 178 -10.49 7.50 -20.98
N GLU A 179 -9.20 7.21 -21.15
CA GLU A 179 -8.72 6.08 -21.94
C GLU A 179 -9.12 4.72 -21.31
N LEU A 180 -8.96 4.59 -19.99
CA LEU A 180 -9.36 3.40 -19.23
C LEU A 180 -10.85 3.11 -19.37
N ALA A 181 -11.70 4.14 -19.35
CA ALA A 181 -13.14 3.98 -19.49
C ALA A 181 -13.57 3.36 -20.84
N LEU A 182 -12.69 3.39 -21.86
CA LEU A 182 -12.90 2.73 -23.15
C LEU A 182 -12.40 1.28 -23.18
N CYS A 183 -11.66 0.85 -22.16
CA CYS A 183 -11.11 -0.50 -22.04
C CYS A 183 -12.13 -1.48 -21.45
N THR A 184 -11.92 -2.78 -21.69
CA THR A 184 -12.67 -3.85 -21.03
C THR A 184 -11.78 -4.64 -20.07
N LEU A 185 -12.39 -5.26 -19.06
CA LEU A 185 -11.69 -6.10 -18.10
C LEU A 185 -11.92 -7.58 -18.38
N THR A 186 -10.92 -8.40 -18.08
CA THR A 186 -11.07 -9.86 -17.93
C THR A 186 -10.94 -10.21 -16.46
N ASP A 187 -11.84 -11.04 -15.94
CA ASP A 187 -11.81 -11.48 -14.55
C ASP A 187 -10.83 -12.64 -14.31
N GLU A 188 -10.76 -13.12 -13.06
CA GLU A 188 -9.87 -14.23 -12.69
C GLU A 188 -10.24 -15.58 -13.34
N LYS A 189 -11.47 -15.75 -13.82
CA LYS A 189 -11.90 -16.96 -14.54
C LYS A 189 -11.54 -16.90 -16.02
N GLY A 190 -11.09 -15.74 -16.51
CA GLY A 190 -10.85 -15.49 -17.93
C GLY A 190 -12.07 -14.98 -18.67
N ASP A 191 -13.15 -14.65 -17.96
CA ASP A 191 -14.39 -14.20 -18.57
C ASP A 191 -14.39 -12.66 -18.75
N PRO A 192 -15.01 -12.13 -19.83
CA PRO A 192 -15.18 -10.69 -19.98
C PRO A 192 -16.01 -10.09 -18.84
N ALA A 193 -15.44 -9.14 -18.11
CA ALA A 193 -16.07 -8.43 -16.99
C ALA A 193 -16.74 -7.10 -17.40
N GLY A 194 -16.77 -6.79 -18.71
CA GLY A 194 -17.37 -5.58 -19.27
C GLY A 194 -16.40 -4.41 -19.37
N LEU A 195 -16.94 -3.21 -19.64
CA LEU A 195 -16.17 -1.97 -19.69
C LEU A 195 -15.68 -1.59 -18.29
N VAL A 196 -14.49 -0.97 -18.21
CA VAL A 196 -13.95 -0.42 -16.96
C VAL A 196 -14.92 0.63 -16.41
N ASN A 197 -15.39 0.41 -15.18
CA ASN A 197 -16.18 1.39 -14.45
C ASN A 197 -15.26 2.29 -13.62
N ILE A 198 -15.18 3.58 -13.94
CA ILE A 198 -14.29 4.54 -13.27
C ILE A 198 -14.44 4.53 -11.73
N ALA A 199 -15.67 4.46 -11.21
CA ALA A 199 -15.92 4.54 -9.78
C ALA A 199 -15.57 3.25 -9.02
N LYS A 200 -15.63 2.08 -9.68
CA LYS A 200 -15.45 0.77 -9.07
C LYS A 200 -14.09 0.14 -9.38
N ASP A 201 -13.57 0.38 -10.58
CA ASP A 201 -12.46 -0.38 -11.13
C ASP A 201 -11.15 0.40 -11.16
N ILE A 202 -11.22 1.72 -10.93
CA ILE A 202 -10.05 2.61 -10.84
C ILE A 202 -9.92 3.11 -9.40
N LEU A 203 -8.69 3.14 -8.90
CA LEU A 203 -8.30 3.73 -7.62
C LEU A 203 -7.16 4.70 -7.86
N ILE A 204 -7.26 5.93 -7.38
CA ILE A 204 -6.25 6.97 -7.60
C ILE A 204 -5.66 7.39 -6.26
N VAL A 205 -4.34 7.24 -6.15
CA VAL A 205 -3.57 7.47 -4.94
C VAL A 205 -2.65 8.65 -5.13
N ALA A 206 -2.64 9.57 -4.16
CA ALA A 206 -1.70 10.70 -4.15
C ALA A 206 -1.16 10.93 -2.72
N PRO A 207 0.11 11.32 -2.55
CA PRO A 207 0.72 11.47 -1.24
C PRO A 207 0.17 12.67 -0.46
N TYR A 208 -0.28 13.72 -1.15
CA TYR A 208 -0.71 14.97 -0.52
C TYR A 208 -2.21 15.27 -0.72
N ASN A 209 -2.84 15.80 0.33
CA ASN A 209 -4.26 16.20 0.29
C ASN A 209 -4.56 17.28 -0.75
N LEU A 210 -3.59 18.14 -1.07
CA LEU A 210 -3.78 19.15 -2.12
C LEU A 210 -3.95 18.48 -3.49
N GLN A 211 -3.08 17.53 -3.85
CA GLN A 211 -3.24 16.76 -5.07
C GLN A 211 -4.53 15.94 -5.10
N VAL A 212 -4.90 15.32 -3.98
CA VAL A 212 -6.19 14.60 -3.86
C VAL A 212 -7.35 15.52 -4.24
N ARG A 213 -7.42 16.73 -3.69
CA ARG A 213 -8.48 17.69 -4.01
C ARG A 213 -8.49 18.10 -5.48
N LYS A 214 -7.32 18.40 -6.05
CA LYS A 214 -7.21 18.73 -7.48
C LYS A 214 -7.74 17.62 -8.38
N LEU A 215 -7.43 16.37 -8.04
CA LEU A 215 -7.92 15.19 -8.75
C LEU A 215 -9.44 14.98 -8.54
N GLU A 216 -9.95 15.15 -7.32
CA GLU A 216 -11.38 15.08 -7.02
C GLU A 216 -12.18 16.15 -7.79
N ASP A 217 -11.63 17.36 -7.95
CA ASP A 217 -12.26 18.46 -8.68
C ASP A 217 -12.24 18.23 -10.20
N ALA A 218 -11.21 17.59 -10.73
CA ALA A 218 -11.02 17.38 -12.18
C ALA A 218 -11.68 16.10 -12.73
N LEU A 219 -11.96 15.12 -11.86
CA LEU A 219 -12.47 13.81 -12.26
C LEU A 219 -13.98 13.68 -12.04
N PRO A 220 -14.66 12.72 -12.69
CA PRO A 220 -16.08 12.48 -12.47
C PRO A 220 -16.40 12.18 -11.01
N SER A 221 -17.54 12.69 -10.54
CA SER A 221 -18.03 12.42 -9.18
C SER A 221 -18.15 10.92 -8.92
N GLY A 222 -17.71 10.49 -7.74
CA GLY A 222 -17.65 9.07 -7.35
C GLY A 222 -16.35 8.36 -7.70
N THR A 223 -15.41 9.02 -8.38
CA THR A 223 -14.04 8.48 -8.56
C THR A 223 -13.37 8.33 -7.20
N ARG A 224 -12.72 7.19 -6.97
CA ARG A 224 -12.03 6.91 -5.70
C ARG A 224 -10.64 7.53 -5.70
N VAL A 225 -10.52 8.70 -5.06
CA VAL A 225 -9.27 9.44 -4.90
C VAL A 225 -8.93 9.59 -3.41
N GLY A 226 -7.65 9.49 -3.06
CA GLY A 226 -7.21 9.55 -1.67
C GLY A 226 -5.73 9.30 -1.44
N SER A 227 -5.31 9.40 -0.19
CA SER A 227 -3.97 8.99 0.23
C SER A 227 -3.86 7.48 0.39
N VAL A 228 -2.62 6.98 0.41
CA VAL A 228 -2.32 5.56 0.67
C VAL A 228 -3.00 5.08 1.97
N ASP A 229 -2.97 5.91 3.01
CA ASP A 229 -3.52 5.59 4.34
C ASP A 229 -5.06 5.44 4.30
N LYS A 230 -5.77 6.18 3.43
CA LYS A 230 -7.23 6.09 3.26
C LYS A 230 -7.68 4.79 2.57
N PHE A 231 -6.76 4.13 1.86
CA PHE A 231 -7.06 2.94 1.05
C PHE A 231 -6.49 1.64 1.61
N GLN A 232 -6.15 1.61 2.91
CA GLN A 232 -5.81 0.34 3.56
C GLN A 232 -6.96 -0.67 3.40
N GLY A 233 -6.62 -1.86 2.92
CA GLY A 233 -7.57 -2.94 2.66
C GLY A 233 -8.43 -2.81 1.40
N GLN A 234 -8.39 -1.69 0.69
CA GLN A 234 -9.09 -1.53 -0.59
C GLN A 234 -8.25 -2.09 -1.75
N GLU A 235 -8.86 -2.31 -2.91
CA GLU A 235 -8.19 -2.80 -4.12
C GLU A 235 -9.00 -2.46 -5.37
N ALA A 236 -8.35 -2.47 -6.52
CA ALA A 236 -8.97 -2.19 -7.81
C ALA A 236 -8.25 -2.91 -8.95
N PRO A 237 -8.95 -3.28 -10.04
CA PRO A 237 -8.36 -3.67 -11.31
C PRO A 237 -7.21 -2.76 -11.75
N VAL A 238 -7.40 -1.44 -11.64
CA VAL A 238 -6.40 -0.44 -12.01
C VAL A 238 -6.14 0.53 -10.85
N VAL A 239 -4.87 0.76 -10.55
CA VAL A 239 -4.43 1.82 -9.62
C VAL A 239 -3.60 2.84 -10.37
N ILE A 240 -3.86 4.11 -10.14
CA ILE A 240 -3.05 5.23 -10.61
C ILE A 240 -2.42 5.91 -9.41
N VAL A 241 -1.10 6.08 -9.40
CA VAL A 241 -0.34 6.77 -8.36
C VAL A 241 0.21 8.07 -8.92
N SER A 242 -0.22 9.20 -8.37
CA SER A 242 0.30 10.54 -8.70
C SER A 242 1.42 10.89 -7.75
N MET A 243 2.62 11.18 -8.27
CA MET A 243 3.78 11.56 -7.46
C MET A 243 3.75 13.03 -7.06
N CYS A 244 3.14 13.87 -7.90
CA CYS A 244 2.75 15.28 -7.77
C CYS A 244 3.79 16.32 -7.33
N THR A 245 5.04 15.90 -7.10
CA THR A 245 6.15 16.75 -6.68
C THR A 245 7.22 16.80 -7.76
N SER A 246 7.76 18.00 -8.01
CA SER A 246 8.85 18.23 -8.97
C SER A 246 10.20 17.86 -8.35
N ALA A 247 11.16 17.43 -9.17
CA ALA A 247 12.48 17.02 -8.69
C ALA A 247 13.22 18.11 -7.92
N GLY A 248 13.17 19.36 -8.38
CA GLY A 248 13.84 20.50 -7.73
C GLY A 248 13.27 20.89 -6.37
N GLU A 249 12.03 20.48 -6.08
CA GLU A 249 11.32 20.80 -4.84
C GLU A 249 11.40 19.66 -3.80
N LEU A 250 11.99 18.52 -4.20
CA LEU A 250 12.16 17.35 -3.35
C LEU A 250 13.33 17.56 -2.38
N GLY A 251 13.10 18.35 -1.32
CA GLY A 251 14.01 18.41 -0.18
C GLY A 251 14.10 17.04 0.52
N GLY A 252 15.10 16.84 1.40
CA GLY A 252 15.32 15.54 2.05
C GLY A 252 14.10 14.95 2.79
N ARG A 253 13.26 15.79 3.40
CA ARG A 253 11.99 15.35 4.02
C ARG A 253 10.92 14.96 3.00
N GLY A 254 10.87 15.64 1.85
CA GLY A 254 9.95 15.29 0.75
C GLY A 254 10.31 13.94 0.14
N LEU A 255 11.61 13.69 -0.06
CA LEU A 255 12.12 12.40 -0.55
C LEU A 255 11.71 11.23 0.35
N GLN A 256 11.85 11.38 1.66
CA GLN A 256 11.48 10.35 2.63
C GLN A 256 9.98 10.05 2.67
N PHE A 257 9.13 11.00 2.26
CA PHE A 257 7.68 10.83 2.30
C PHE A 257 7.11 10.35 0.96
N VAL A 258 7.50 10.98 -0.15
CA VAL A 258 6.98 10.70 -1.50
C VAL A 258 7.55 9.40 -2.05
N LEU A 259 8.84 9.14 -1.82
CA LEU A 259 9.53 7.92 -2.25
C LEU A 259 9.61 6.89 -1.11
N ASP A 260 8.61 6.90 -0.22
CA ASP A 260 8.55 5.90 0.82
C ASP A 260 8.25 4.52 0.26
N GLN A 261 9.16 3.58 0.50
CA GLN A 261 9.07 2.22 -0.03
C GLN A 261 7.79 1.53 0.45
N ASN A 262 7.42 1.69 1.73
CA ASN A 262 6.22 1.06 2.27
C ASN A 262 4.96 1.69 1.65
N ARG A 263 4.92 3.01 1.48
CA ARG A 263 3.81 3.71 0.79
C ARG A 263 3.69 3.30 -0.68
N LEU A 264 4.80 3.19 -1.41
CA LEU A 264 4.80 2.73 -2.79
C LEU A 264 4.41 1.26 -2.91
N ASN A 265 4.92 0.39 -2.02
CA ASN A 265 4.52 -1.01 -1.92
C ASN A 265 3.00 -1.10 -1.73
N VAL A 266 2.46 -0.39 -0.74
CA VAL A 266 1.02 -0.37 -0.50
C VAL A 266 0.28 0.15 -1.72
N ALA A 267 0.65 1.29 -2.30
CA ALA A 267 -0.04 1.87 -3.44
C ALA A 267 -0.07 0.94 -4.66
N ILE A 268 1.07 0.36 -5.05
CA ILE A 268 1.19 -0.51 -6.21
C ILE A 268 0.45 -1.84 -5.97
N SER A 269 0.57 -2.42 -4.77
CA SER A 269 -0.09 -3.70 -4.43
C SER A 269 -1.61 -3.62 -4.28
N ARG A 270 -2.22 -2.42 -4.34
CA ARG A 270 -3.68 -2.25 -4.49
C ARG A 270 -4.17 -2.62 -5.89
N ALA A 271 -3.29 -2.71 -6.89
CA ALA A 271 -3.64 -3.06 -8.26
C ALA A 271 -3.80 -4.57 -8.40
N GLN A 272 -4.93 -5.01 -8.96
CA GLN A 272 -5.14 -6.39 -9.34
C GLN A 272 -4.49 -6.69 -10.69
N SER A 273 -4.67 -5.80 -11.68
CA SER A 273 -4.19 -6.01 -13.04
C SER A 273 -3.09 -5.02 -13.41
N LEU A 274 -3.32 -3.72 -13.27
CA LEU A 274 -2.44 -2.67 -13.79
C LEU A 274 -2.20 -1.56 -12.75
N ALA A 275 -0.93 -1.27 -12.47
CA ALA A 275 -0.49 -0.14 -11.66
C ALA A 275 0.18 0.90 -12.56
N ILE A 276 -0.33 2.13 -12.58
CA ILE A 276 0.17 3.24 -13.39
C ILE A 276 0.75 4.29 -12.45
N ILE A 277 2.03 4.64 -12.61
CA ILE A 277 2.69 5.67 -11.82
C ILE A 277 2.89 6.88 -12.73
N VAL A 278 2.32 8.01 -12.33
CA VAL A 278 2.42 9.29 -13.04
C VAL A 278 3.33 10.20 -12.22
N GLY A 279 4.41 10.69 -12.83
CA GLY A 279 5.32 11.58 -12.11
C GLY A 279 6.46 12.14 -12.94
N ASP A 280 7.14 13.13 -12.36
CA ASP A 280 8.35 13.73 -12.94
C ASP A 280 9.48 12.69 -13.04
N PRO A 281 9.96 12.37 -14.26
CA PRO A 281 11.03 11.38 -14.43
C PRO A 281 12.32 11.78 -13.70
N ARG A 282 12.53 13.08 -13.47
CA ARG A 282 13.73 13.63 -12.82
C ARG A 282 13.74 13.38 -11.31
N LEU A 283 12.64 12.91 -10.70
CA LEU A 283 12.63 12.48 -9.29
C LEU A 283 13.67 11.41 -8.99
N ALA A 284 13.99 10.57 -9.98
CA ALA A 284 15.02 9.53 -9.90
C ALA A 284 16.46 10.08 -9.77
N GLN A 285 16.67 11.37 -10.06
CA GLN A 285 17.97 12.03 -10.18
C GLN A 285 18.27 13.02 -9.05
N VAL A 286 17.41 13.09 -8.03
CA VAL A 286 17.58 13.98 -6.87
C VAL A 286 18.83 13.58 -6.07
N ALA A 287 19.55 14.56 -5.53
CA ALA A 287 20.75 14.29 -4.75
C ALA A 287 20.43 13.55 -3.44
N CYS A 288 21.18 12.49 -3.14
CA CYS A 288 21.06 11.75 -1.88
C CYS A 288 21.93 12.35 -0.77
N GLY A 289 21.38 12.46 0.44
CA GLY A 289 22.15 12.78 1.64
C GLY A 289 22.54 11.56 2.47
N THR A 290 21.83 10.43 2.31
CA THR A 290 21.97 9.23 3.13
C THR A 290 21.85 7.94 2.31
N VAL A 291 22.28 6.80 2.87
CA VAL A 291 22.07 5.47 2.27
C VAL A 291 20.58 5.15 2.13
N GLY A 292 19.75 5.57 3.10
CA GLY A 292 18.30 5.41 3.01
C GLY A 292 17.69 6.14 1.82
N ASP A 293 18.18 7.35 1.51
CA ASP A 293 17.73 8.09 0.32
C ASP A 293 18.13 7.35 -0.98
N MET A 294 19.32 6.73 -1.02
CA MET A 294 19.75 5.92 -2.16
C MET A 294 18.83 4.72 -2.39
N CYS A 295 18.44 3.99 -1.34
CA CYS A 295 17.52 2.87 -1.46
C CYS A 295 16.15 3.29 -2.02
N ARG A 296 15.62 4.42 -1.54
CA ARG A 296 14.33 4.98 -2.01
C ARG A 296 14.40 5.40 -3.49
N LEU A 297 15.49 6.06 -3.89
CA LEU A 297 15.71 6.40 -5.30
C LEU A 297 15.90 5.17 -6.17
N ASN A 298 16.58 4.13 -5.68
CA ASN A 298 16.79 2.90 -6.44
C ASN A 298 15.44 2.22 -6.78
N LEU A 299 14.51 2.17 -5.82
CA LEU A 299 13.15 1.68 -6.07
C LEU A 299 12.45 2.49 -7.16
N PHE A 300 12.52 3.82 -7.09
CA PHE A 300 11.86 4.67 -8.08
C PHE A 300 12.51 4.58 -9.47
N ASN A 301 13.83 4.50 -9.56
CA ASN A 301 14.55 4.21 -10.81
C ASN A 301 14.10 2.88 -11.42
N TRP A 302 13.84 1.89 -10.59
CA TRP A 302 13.36 0.60 -11.05
C TRP A 302 11.92 0.65 -11.56
N ILE A 303 11.04 1.41 -10.89
CA ILE A 303 9.68 1.69 -11.40
C ILE A 303 9.75 2.27 -12.81
N GLN A 304 10.66 3.22 -13.06
CA GLN A 304 10.84 3.83 -14.38
C GLN A 304 11.41 2.87 -15.43
N SER A 305 12.30 1.96 -15.05
CA SER A 305 12.98 1.07 -16.00
C SER A 305 12.13 -0.12 -16.43
N VAL A 306 11.26 -0.62 -15.54
CA VAL A 306 10.34 -1.74 -15.81
C VAL A 306 8.97 -1.27 -16.29
N GLY A 307 8.57 -0.05 -15.93
CA GLY A 307 7.29 0.57 -16.29
C GLY A 307 7.16 1.03 -17.74
#